data_AF-A0A537YER5-F1
#
_entry.id   AF-A0A537YER5-F1
#
_cell.length_a   1.000
_cell.length_b   1.000
_cell.length_c   1.000
_cell.angle_alpha   90.00
_cell.angle_beta   90.00
_cell.angle_gamma   90.00
#
_symmetry.space_group_name_H-M   'P 1'
#
loop_
_entity.id
_entity.type
_entity.pdbx_description
1 polymer ?
#
loop_
_entity_poly.entity_id
_entity_poly.type
_entity_poly.pdbx_seq_one_letter_code
_entity_poly.pdbx_strand_id
1 'polypeptide(L)'
;IQQGAPIDVFASAAPRWLDAVEKDPGVLARADFARNRLIVIVPRDNAAHIARFGDLARTGVRLVLAAPGVPAGDYARQALSNAGLRGALRNVASNEQDVEGVVGKVSSGDADAGIVYATDVTPSVARSVDAVPIPEEDNVVAVYDIGVVRGTKAAALARAFVAYVTGAGEAILHRAGFEASA
;
A
#
# COMPACT_ATOMS: atom_id res chain seq x y z
N ILE A 1 -17.78 5.75 4.60
CA ILE A 1 -18.26 7.08 4.11
C ILE A 1 -19.71 6.98 3.66
N GLN A 2 -20.04 6.04 2.77
CA GLN A 2 -21.39 5.78 2.27
C GLN A 2 -22.43 5.52 3.38
N GLN A 3 -22.00 5.03 4.55
CA GLN A 3 -22.86 4.85 5.72
C GLN A 3 -23.11 6.14 6.53
N GLY A 4 -22.76 7.32 6.01
CA GLY A 4 -23.07 8.62 6.63
C GLY A 4 -22.01 9.16 7.62
N ALA A 5 -20.79 8.61 7.61
CA ALA A 5 -19.71 9.16 8.43
C ALA A 5 -19.36 10.60 8.00
N PRO A 6 -19.23 11.56 8.93
CA PRO A 6 -18.97 12.97 8.62
C PRO A 6 -17.50 13.19 8.27
N ILE A 7 -17.12 12.84 7.04
CA ILE A 7 -15.76 12.97 6.52
C ILE A 7 -15.66 14.22 5.65
N ASP A 8 -14.63 15.03 5.86
CA ASP A 8 -14.38 16.26 5.07
C ASP A 8 -13.46 15.99 3.86
N VAL A 9 -12.43 15.17 4.07
CA VAL A 9 -11.43 14.79 3.08
C VAL A 9 -11.19 13.29 3.17
N PHE A 10 -11.14 12.63 2.02
CA PHE A 10 -10.79 11.22 1.92
C PHE A 10 -9.54 11.07 1.06
N ALA A 11 -8.52 10.40 1.59
CA ALA A 11 -7.30 10.04 0.87
C ALA A 11 -7.23 8.51 0.76
N SER A 12 -6.86 7.99 -0.41
CA SER A 12 -6.78 6.56 -0.66
C SER A 12 -5.46 6.16 -1.32
N ALA A 13 -5.09 4.89 -1.15
CA ALA A 13 -3.97 4.24 -1.83
C ALA A 13 -4.39 3.55 -3.15
N ALA A 14 -5.67 3.63 -3.51
CA ALA A 14 -6.17 3.11 -4.78
C ALA A 14 -7.32 3.97 -5.33
N PRO A 15 -7.25 4.38 -6.61
CA PRO A 15 -8.26 5.27 -7.20
C PRO A 15 -9.70 4.78 -7.07
N ARG A 16 -9.90 3.46 -7.16
CA ARG A 16 -11.24 2.82 -7.06
C ARG A 16 -12.02 3.19 -5.80
N TRP A 17 -11.34 3.51 -4.70
CA TRP A 17 -11.99 3.85 -3.45
C TRP A 17 -12.50 5.29 -3.47
N LEU A 18 -11.70 6.22 -4.01
CA LEU A 18 -12.18 7.59 -4.21
C LEU A 18 -13.22 7.64 -5.35
N ASP A 19 -13.14 6.77 -6.36
CA ASP A 19 -14.20 6.59 -7.37
C ASP A 19 -15.53 6.20 -6.74
N ALA A 20 -15.50 5.30 -5.75
CA ALA A 20 -16.70 4.89 -5.02
C ALA A 20 -17.30 6.04 -4.20
N VAL A 21 -16.45 6.87 -3.59
CA VAL A 21 -16.88 8.09 -2.88
C VAL A 21 -17.39 9.15 -3.86
N GLU A 22 -16.80 9.28 -5.04
CA GLU A 22 -17.24 10.20 -6.10
C GLU A 22 -18.61 9.82 -6.67
N LYS A 23 -18.95 8.53 -6.69
CA LYS A 23 -20.31 8.07 -7.04
C LYS A 23 -21.33 8.36 -5.94
N ASP A 24 -20.96 8.12 -4.68
CA ASP A 24 -21.81 8.35 -3.51
C ASP A 24 -20.93 8.51 -2.26
N PRO A 25 -20.97 9.66 -1.54
CA PRO A 25 -21.89 10.80 -1.68
C PRO A 25 -21.48 11.86 -2.72
N GLY A 26 -20.35 11.69 -3.40
CA GLY A 26 -19.74 12.66 -4.30
C GLY A 26 -18.47 13.31 -3.75
N VAL A 27 -17.68 13.91 -4.64
CA VAL A 27 -16.52 14.75 -4.28
C VAL A 27 -16.66 16.14 -4.89
N LEU A 28 -16.04 17.13 -4.26
CA LEU A 28 -16.04 18.55 -4.68
C LEU A 28 -14.76 18.97 -5.39
N ALA A 29 -13.68 18.23 -5.14
CA ALA A 29 -12.36 18.36 -5.73
C ALA A 29 -11.64 17.02 -5.53
N ARG A 30 -10.74 16.67 -6.45
CA ARG A 30 -9.92 15.46 -6.45
C ARG A 30 -8.54 15.78 -7.03
N ALA A 31 -7.50 15.16 -6.50
CA ALA A 31 -6.14 15.25 -7.02
C ALA A 31 -5.32 14.01 -6.64
N ASP A 32 -4.36 13.64 -7.48
CA ASP A 32 -3.34 12.67 -7.14
C ASP A 32 -2.24 13.39 -6.36
N PHE A 33 -1.78 12.79 -5.26
CA PHE A 33 -0.84 13.45 -4.35
C PHE A 33 0.44 12.65 -4.05
N ALA A 34 0.47 11.37 -4.38
CA ALA A 34 1.66 10.54 -4.21
C ALA A 34 1.60 9.27 -5.07
N ARG A 35 2.77 8.69 -5.30
CA ARG A 35 2.92 7.34 -5.83
C ARG A 35 3.73 6.47 -4.87
N ASN A 36 3.56 5.16 -4.99
CA ASN A 36 4.30 4.20 -4.19
C ASN A 36 4.48 2.89 -4.94
N ARG A 37 5.45 2.09 -4.50
CA ARG A 37 5.78 0.79 -5.08
C ARG A 37 5.73 -0.28 -4.02
N LEU A 38 5.48 -1.50 -4.48
CA LEU A 38 5.57 -2.65 -3.61
C LEU A 38 7.00 -3.15 -3.48
N ILE A 39 7.31 -3.68 -2.32
CA ILE A 39 8.52 -4.44 -2.03
C ILE A 39 8.14 -5.73 -1.31
N VAL A 40 9.01 -6.72 -1.38
CA VAL A 40 8.96 -7.87 -0.48
C VAL A 40 9.74 -7.51 0.78
N ILE A 41 9.20 -7.83 1.94
CA ILE A 41 9.93 -7.79 3.21
C ILE A 41 10.17 -9.21 3.72
N VAL A 42 11.32 -9.44 4.34
CA VAL A 42 11.74 -10.71 4.94
C VAL A 42 12.28 -10.45 6.35
N PRO A 43 12.23 -11.40 7.29
CA PRO A 43 12.87 -11.23 8.59
C PRO A 43 14.38 -11.02 8.43
N ARG A 44 15.03 -10.32 9.39
CA ARG A 44 16.48 -10.02 9.32
C ARG A 44 17.40 -11.25 9.23
N ASP A 45 17.00 -12.39 9.80
CA ASP A 45 17.76 -13.63 9.67
C ASP A 45 17.54 -14.31 8.31
N ASN A 46 16.45 -13.95 7.62
CA ASN A 46 15.99 -14.49 6.34
C ASN A 46 16.22 -16.01 6.25
N ALA A 47 15.74 -16.76 7.25
CA ALA A 47 15.95 -18.21 7.34
C ALA A 47 15.45 -18.99 6.11
N ALA A 48 14.47 -18.43 5.40
CA ALA A 48 13.95 -18.99 4.15
C ALA A 48 14.84 -18.68 2.93
N HIS A 49 15.85 -17.83 3.03
CA HIS A 49 16.71 -17.41 1.91
C HIS A 49 15.92 -16.86 0.71
N ILE A 50 14.97 -15.96 0.97
CA ILE A 50 14.25 -15.23 -0.06
C ILE A 50 15.16 -14.08 -0.53
N ALA A 51 15.69 -14.17 -1.74
CA ALA A 51 16.64 -13.19 -2.29
C ALA A 51 16.08 -12.45 -3.52
N ARG A 52 15.02 -12.97 -4.14
CA ARG A 52 14.36 -12.39 -5.31
C ARG A 52 12.86 -12.67 -5.28
N PHE A 53 12.10 -11.88 -6.01
CA PHE A 53 10.64 -11.99 -6.07
C PHE A 53 10.13 -13.39 -6.44
N GLY A 54 10.82 -14.07 -7.37
CA GLY A 54 10.51 -15.45 -7.78
C GLY A 54 10.59 -16.50 -6.66
N ASP A 55 11.36 -16.25 -5.60
CA ASP A 55 11.54 -17.21 -4.51
C ASP A 55 10.27 -17.39 -3.67
N LEU A 56 9.32 -16.44 -3.75
CA LEU A 56 8.01 -16.53 -3.10
C LEU A 56 7.17 -17.71 -3.58
N ALA A 57 7.45 -18.25 -4.77
CA ALA A 57 6.76 -19.40 -5.33
C ALA A 57 7.33 -20.75 -4.90
N ARG A 58 8.49 -20.78 -4.20
CA ARG A 58 9.07 -22.04 -3.70
C ARG A 58 8.15 -22.66 -2.66
N THR A 59 7.97 -23.98 -2.73
CA THR A 59 7.15 -24.71 -1.76
C THR A 59 7.67 -24.54 -0.34
N GLY A 60 6.76 -24.33 0.62
CA GLY A 60 7.10 -24.23 2.04
C GLY A 60 7.38 -22.81 2.54
N VAL A 61 7.45 -21.81 1.66
CA VAL A 61 7.49 -20.40 2.07
C VAL A 61 6.18 -20.02 2.74
N ARG A 62 6.26 -19.35 3.91
CA ARG A 62 5.11 -18.75 4.59
C ARG A 62 4.98 -17.29 4.16
N LEU A 63 4.18 -17.05 3.14
CA LEU A 63 3.89 -15.71 2.64
C LEU A 63 2.71 -15.10 3.41
N VAL A 64 2.81 -13.83 3.78
CA VAL A 64 1.69 -13.06 4.35
C VAL A 64 1.41 -11.86 3.47
N LEU A 65 0.13 -11.65 3.14
CA LEU A 65 -0.33 -10.52 2.33
C LEU A 65 -1.39 -9.75 3.11
N ALA A 66 -1.62 -8.49 2.75
CA ALA A 66 -2.88 -7.85 3.15
C ALA A 66 -4.06 -8.56 2.45
N ALA A 67 -5.23 -8.50 3.09
CA ALA A 67 -6.42 -9.22 2.67
C ALA A 67 -6.95 -8.74 1.30
N PRO A 68 -7.67 -9.61 0.55
CA PRO A 68 -8.37 -9.18 -0.65
C PRO A 68 -9.26 -7.97 -0.40
N GLY A 69 -9.20 -6.98 -1.29
CA GLY A 69 -9.88 -5.69 -1.14
C GLY A 69 -9.03 -4.61 -0.45
N VAL A 70 -8.01 -4.98 0.34
CA VAL A 70 -7.02 -4.01 0.82
C VAL A 70 -6.08 -3.66 -0.34
N PRO A 71 -5.86 -2.36 -0.67
CA PRO A 71 -5.04 -1.97 -1.83
C PRO A 71 -3.70 -2.68 -1.94
N ALA A 72 -2.91 -2.74 -0.85
CA ALA A 72 -1.61 -3.40 -0.87
C ALA A 72 -1.73 -4.91 -1.19
N GLY A 73 -2.75 -5.58 -0.67
CA GLY A 73 -3.01 -7.00 -0.91
C GLY A 73 -3.41 -7.28 -2.35
N ASP A 74 -4.25 -6.42 -2.92
CA ASP A 74 -4.68 -6.54 -4.31
C ASP A 74 -3.53 -6.24 -5.28
N TYR A 75 -2.73 -5.20 -5.01
CA TYR A 75 -1.54 -4.90 -5.80
C TYR A 75 -0.49 -6.01 -5.69
N ALA A 76 -0.30 -6.61 -4.51
CA ALA A 76 0.61 -7.75 -4.34
C ALA A 76 0.18 -8.95 -5.19
N ARG A 77 -1.12 -9.26 -5.20
CA ARG A 77 -1.68 -10.32 -6.05
C ARG A 77 -1.54 -10.00 -7.54
N GLN A 78 -1.72 -8.74 -7.92
CA GLN A 78 -1.50 -8.29 -9.28
C GLN A 78 -0.02 -8.39 -9.69
N ALA A 79 0.92 -8.00 -8.82
CA ALA A 79 2.35 -8.12 -9.09
C ALA A 79 2.79 -9.59 -9.26
N LEU A 80 2.30 -10.48 -8.39
CA LEU A 80 2.51 -11.93 -8.54
C LEU A 80 1.90 -12.47 -9.83
N SER A 81 0.78 -11.90 -10.28
CA SER A 81 0.15 -12.24 -11.54
C SER A 81 0.98 -11.78 -12.74
N ASN A 82 1.49 -10.55 -12.72
CA ASN A 82 2.34 -9.98 -13.77
C ASN A 82 3.59 -10.85 -13.99
N ALA A 83 4.25 -11.23 -12.90
CA ALA A 83 5.45 -12.07 -12.90
C ALA A 83 5.20 -13.55 -13.28
N GLY A 84 3.96 -13.97 -13.56
CA GLY A 84 3.63 -15.38 -13.76
C GLY A 84 3.77 -16.25 -12.50
N LEU A 85 3.88 -15.63 -11.32
CA LEU A 85 4.09 -16.26 -10.01
C LEU A 85 2.80 -16.53 -9.23
N ARG A 86 1.65 -16.68 -9.91
CA ARG A 86 0.36 -16.99 -9.24
C ARG A 86 0.43 -18.23 -8.34
N GLY A 87 1.37 -19.15 -8.60
CA GLY A 87 1.64 -20.30 -7.74
C GLY A 87 2.05 -19.94 -6.31
N ALA A 88 2.66 -18.78 -6.08
CA ALA A 88 3.00 -18.26 -4.76
C ALA A 88 1.75 -17.99 -3.89
N LEU A 89 0.56 -17.84 -4.48
CA LEU A 89 -0.67 -17.68 -3.71
C LEU A 89 -1.03 -18.92 -2.87
N ARG A 90 -0.49 -20.10 -3.22
CA ARG A 90 -0.64 -21.31 -2.41
C ARG A 90 0.20 -21.28 -1.13
N ASN A 91 1.19 -20.40 -1.08
CA ASN A 91 2.08 -20.20 0.06
C ASN A 91 1.55 -19.16 1.05
N VAL A 92 0.39 -18.54 0.76
CA VAL A 92 -0.20 -17.52 1.64
C VAL A 92 -0.69 -18.18 2.93
N ALA A 93 0.07 -17.98 4.01
CA ALA A 93 -0.23 -18.51 5.33
C ALA A 93 -1.31 -17.69 6.04
N SER A 94 -1.35 -16.37 5.81
CA SER A 94 -2.39 -15.51 6.37
C SER A 94 -2.63 -14.24 5.54
N ASN A 95 -3.80 -13.64 5.77
CA ASN A 95 -4.25 -12.40 5.15
C ASN A 95 -4.52 -11.38 6.25
N GLU A 96 -3.77 -10.28 6.26
CA GLU A 96 -3.85 -9.27 7.30
C GLU A 96 -4.82 -8.15 6.94
N GLN A 97 -5.35 -7.47 7.95
CA GLN A 97 -6.32 -6.39 7.74
C GLN A 97 -5.69 -5.15 7.06
N ASP A 98 -4.38 -4.98 7.23
CA ASP A 98 -3.60 -3.87 6.68
C ASP A 98 -2.12 -4.26 6.54
N VAL A 99 -1.30 -3.33 6.06
CA VAL A 99 0.15 -3.51 5.89
C VAL A 99 0.89 -3.57 7.23
N GLU A 100 0.36 -2.97 8.30
CA GLU A 100 0.97 -3.02 9.63
C GLU A 100 0.95 -4.45 10.17
N GLY A 101 -0.16 -5.17 9.99
CA GLY A 101 -0.25 -6.59 10.31
C GLY A 101 0.76 -7.45 9.52
N VAL A 102 0.98 -7.14 8.23
CA VAL A 102 1.97 -7.85 7.41
C VAL A 102 3.38 -7.61 7.95
N VAL A 103 3.74 -6.35 8.21
CA VAL A 103 5.03 -5.97 8.80
C VAL A 103 5.23 -6.66 10.14
N GLY A 104 4.20 -6.67 11.00
CA GLY A 104 4.25 -7.30 12.32
C GLY A 104 4.63 -8.77 12.25
N LYS A 105 3.95 -9.56 11.41
CA LYS A 105 4.20 -11.00 11.26
C LYS A 105 5.54 -11.35 10.64
N VAL A 106 6.01 -10.55 9.69
CA VAL A 106 7.34 -10.74 9.11
C VAL A 106 8.41 -10.35 10.14
N SER A 107 8.22 -9.25 10.86
CA SER A 107 9.16 -8.78 11.88
C SER A 107 9.28 -9.73 13.09
N SER A 108 8.22 -10.46 13.43
CA SER A 108 8.22 -11.47 14.49
C SER A 108 8.73 -12.85 14.06
N GLY A 109 8.94 -13.09 12.75
CA GLY A 109 9.31 -14.39 12.20
C GLY A 109 8.13 -15.37 12.05
N ASP A 110 6.89 -14.92 12.27
CA ASP A 110 5.68 -15.71 12.02
C ASP A 110 5.44 -15.97 10.53
N ALA A 111 6.07 -15.17 9.67
CA ALA A 111 6.08 -15.29 8.22
C ALA A 111 7.52 -15.22 7.68
N ASP A 112 7.75 -15.91 6.56
CA ASP A 112 9.05 -15.88 5.87
C ASP A 112 9.17 -14.70 4.92
N ALA A 113 8.04 -14.20 4.42
CA ALA A 113 7.97 -13.03 3.57
C ALA A 113 6.60 -12.35 3.65
N GLY A 114 6.58 -11.06 3.32
CA GLY A 114 5.36 -10.30 3.07
C GLY A 114 5.54 -9.30 1.94
N ILE A 115 4.44 -8.81 1.37
CA ILE A 115 4.47 -7.75 0.35
C ILE A 115 3.77 -6.51 0.91
N VAL A 116 4.49 -5.39 0.94
CA VAL A 116 4.08 -4.10 1.52
C VAL A 116 4.52 -2.95 0.60
N TYR A 117 4.16 -1.71 0.93
CA TYR A 117 4.72 -0.56 0.23
C TYR A 117 6.14 -0.26 0.69
N ALA A 118 6.95 0.33 -0.19
CA ALA A 118 8.32 0.76 0.14
C ALA A 118 8.34 1.71 1.35
N THR A 119 7.36 2.59 1.46
CA THR A 119 7.21 3.53 2.58
C THR A 119 6.89 2.87 3.92
N ASP A 120 6.37 1.64 3.92
CA ASP A 120 6.02 0.93 5.15
C ASP A 120 7.28 0.46 5.90
N VAL A 121 8.40 0.35 5.20
CA VAL A 121 9.72 0.04 5.78
C VAL A 121 10.36 1.33 6.30
N THR A 122 9.75 1.88 7.35
CA THR A 122 10.28 3.01 8.10
C THR A 122 11.64 2.67 8.73
N PRO A 123 12.45 3.66 9.18
CA PRO A 123 13.72 3.39 9.87
C PRO A 123 13.61 2.47 11.09
N SER A 124 12.44 2.43 11.75
CA SER A 124 12.20 1.47 12.82
C SER A 124 11.91 0.06 12.34
N VAL A 125 11.08 -0.07 11.30
CA VAL A 125 10.74 -1.37 10.70
C VAL A 125 11.98 -2.00 10.05
N ALA A 126 12.82 -1.19 9.41
CA ALA A 126 14.07 -1.63 8.80
C ALA A 126 15.05 -2.27 9.79
N ARG A 127 14.88 -2.12 11.11
CA ARG A 127 15.71 -2.84 12.10
C ARG A 127 15.34 -4.31 12.25
N SER A 128 14.13 -4.70 11.83
CA SER A 128 13.56 -6.04 12.04
C SER A 128 13.31 -6.80 10.74
N VAL A 129 13.33 -6.11 9.60
CA VAL A 129 13.17 -6.73 8.28
C VAL A 129 14.24 -6.25 7.30
N ASP A 130 14.48 -7.05 6.27
CA ASP A 130 15.18 -6.65 5.05
C ASP A 130 14.21 -6.55 3.88
N ALA A 131 14.54 -5.73 2.89
CA ALA A 131 13.73 -5.52 1.69
C ALA A 131 14.33 -6.27 0.49
N VAL A 132 13.47 -6.97 -0.24
CA VAL A 132 13.79 -7.63 -1.52
C VAL A 132 12.98 -6.92 -2.61
N PRO A 133 13.63 -6.39 -3.66
CA PRO A 133 12.94 -5.63 -4.70
C PRO A 133 12.04 -6.52 -5.56
N ILE A 134 10.91 -5.95 -5.99
CA ILE A 134 10.07 -6.50 -7.05
C ILE A 134 10.51 -5.86 -8.38
N PRO A 135 10.79 -6.65 -9.44
CA PRO A 135 11.15 -6.12 -10.75
C PRO A 135 10.13 -5.09 -11.25
N GLU A 136 10.60 -4.02 -11.89
CA GLU A 136 9.77 -2.88 -12.28
C GLU A 136 8.66 -3.27 -13.27
N GLU A 137 8.98 -4.18 -14.18
CA GLU A 137 8.06 -4.75 -15.17
C GLU A 137 6.92 -5.57 -14.53
N ASP A 138 7.15 -6.11 -13.33
CA ASP A 138 6.18 -6.92 -12.59
C ASP A 138 5.41 -6.10 -11.56
N ASN A 139 6.00 -5.00 -11.08
CA ASN A 139 5.48 -4.22 -9.98
C ASN A 139 4.22 -3.44 -10.35
N VAL A 140 3.46 -3.06 -9.33
CA VAL A 140 2.31 -2.15 -9.47
C VAL A 140 2.65 -0.85 -8.76
N VAL A 141 2.61 0.25 -9.51
CA VAL A 141 2.76 1.57 -8.93
C VAL A 141 1.40 2.04 -8.42
N ALA A 142 1.25 2.08 -7.10
CA ALA A 142 0.08 2.61 -6.45
C ALA A 142 0.01 4.12 -6.64
N VAL A 143 -1.14 4.61 -7.11
CA VAL A 143 -1.43 6.04 -7.17
C VAL A 143 -2.33 6.38 -5.99
N TYR A 144 -1.93 7.39 -5.24
CA TYR A 144 -2.66 7.88 -4.09
C TYR A 144 -3.40 9.15 -4.47
N ASP A 145 -4.70 9.15 -4.20
CA ASP A 145 -5.58 10.26 -4.52
C ASP A 145 -6.30 10.78 -3.29
N ILE A 146 -6.62 12.06 -3.31
CA ILE A 146 -7.27 12.77 -2.23
C ILE A 146 -8.42 13.59 -2.77
N GLY A 147 -9.55 13.59 -2.07
CA GLY A 147 -10.73 14.33 -2.48
C GLY A 147 -11.47 14.96 -1.32
N VAL A 148 -12.06 16.13 -1.59
CA VAL A 148 -12.99 16.80 -0.66
C VAL A 148 -14.35 16.14 -0.79
N VAL A 149 -14.84 15.53 0.29
CA VAL A 149 -16.10 14.78 0.27
C VAL A 149 -17.29 15.73 0.21
N ARG A 150 -18.25 15.44 -0.68
CA ARG A 150 -19.50 16.21 -0.79
C ARG A 150 -20.30 16.07 0.51
N GLY A 151 -20.81 17.19 1.01
CA GLY A 151 -21.52 17.24 2.31
C GLY A 151 -20.65 17.69 3.48
N THR A 152 -19.34 17.92 3.28
CA THR A 152 -18.49 18.60 4.26
C THR A 152 -19.10 19.93 4.74
N LYS A 153 -19.03 20.20 6.04
CA LYS A 153 -19.39 21.50 6.64
C LYS A 153 -18.21 22.48 6.65
N ALA A 154 -17.03 22.03 6.25
CA ALA A 154 -15.77 22.77 6.31
C ALA A 154 -15.12 22.91 4.92
N ALA A 155 -15.92 23.13 3.87
CA ALA A 155 -15.46 23.07 2.47
C ALA A 155 -14.22 23.93 2.17
N ALA A 156 -14.12 25.14 2.74
CA ALA A 156 -12.96 26.00 2.54
C ALA A 156 -11.68 25.41 3.17
N LEU A 157 -11.77 24.89 4.40
CA LEU A 157 -10.66 24.24 5.08
C LEU A 157 -10.27 22.92 4.40
N ALA A 158 -11.24 22.12 3.98
CA ALA A 158 -11.01 20.87 3.27
C ALA A 158 -10.25 21.11 1.94
N ARG A 159 -10.65 22.13 1.17
CA ARG A 159 -9.94 22.54 -0.05
C ARG A 159 -8.52 23.04 0.25
N ALA A 160 -8.35 23.84 1.30
CA ALA A 160 -7.05 24.32 1.72
C ALA A 160 -6.12 23.16 2.15
N PHE A 161 -6.66 22.14 2.83
CA PHE A 161 -5.92 20.94 3.20
C PHE A 161 -5.50 20.13 1.97
N VAL A 162 -6.42 19.89 1.03
CA VAL A 162 -6.07 19.20 -0.24
C VAL A 162 -4.98 19.97 -0.98
N ALA A 163 -5.11 21.30 -1.13
CA ALA A 163 -4.10 22.13 -1.78
C ALA A 163 -2.75 22.14 -1.05
N TYR A 164 -2.76 22.03 0.29
CA TYR A 164 -1.54 21.88 1.07
C TYR A 164 -0.87 20.53 0.78
N VAL A 165 -1.63 19.42 0.79
CA VAL A 165 -1.12 18.08 0.54
C VAL A 165 -0.49 17.98 -0.86
N THR A 166 -1.15 18.51 -1.90
CA THR A 166 -0.67 18.52 -3.30
C THR A 166 0.22 19.73 -3.62
N GLY A 167 0.87 20.30 -2.61
CA GLY A 167 1.73 21.47 -2.74
C GLY A 167 2.88 21.36 -1.76
N ALA A 168 2.86 22.17 -0.70
CA ALA A 168 3.92 22.13 0.33
C ALA A 168 4.07 20.75 1.02
N GLY A 169 2.99 19.97 1.07
CA GLY A 169 2.95 18.62 1.64
C GLY A 169 3.73 17.57 0.84
N GLU A 170 3.94 17.77 -0.48
CA GLU A 170 4.68 16.83 -1.32
C GLU A 170 6.11 16.62 -0.80
N ALA A 171 6.77 17.68 -0.33
CA ALA A 171 8.10 17.57 0.27
C ALA A 171 8.12 16.71 1.54
N ILE A 172 7.02 16.66 2.30
CA ILE A 172 6.88 15.80 3.48
C ILE A 172 6.72 14.34 3.03
N LEU A 173 5.85 14.10 2.04
CA LEU A 173 5.60 12.77 1.47
C LEU A 173 6.87 12.18 0.85
N HIS A 174 7.63 12.99 0.10
CA HIS A 174 8.92 12.60 -0.45
C HIS A 174 9.93 12.20 0.63
N ARG A 175 10.02 12.96 1.73
CA ARG A 175 10.89 12.58 2.87
C ARG A 175 10.43 11.30 3.56
N ALA A 176 9.14 10.98 3.48
CA ALA A 176 8.58 9.72 3.97
C ALA A 176 8.72 8.56 2.96
N GLY A 177 9.30 8.79 1.78
CA GLY A 177 9.60 7.77 0.77
C GLY A 177 8.56 7.62 -0.33
N PHE A 178 7.52 8.46 -0.37
CA PHE A 178 6.58 8.48 -1.48
C PHE A 178 7.21 9.08 -2.75
N GLU A 179 6.81 8.58 -3.89
CA GLU A 179 7.12 9.11 -5.21
C GLU A 179 6.18 10.27 -5.58
N ALA A 180 6.60 11.12 -6.51
CA ALA A 180 5.78 12.23 -7.00
C ALA A 180 4.55 11.70 -7.76
N SER A 181 3.42 12.39 -7.68
CA SER A 181 2.18 12.00 -8.38
C SER A 181 2.27 12.15 -9.90
N ALA A 182 2.99 13.15 -10.42
CA ALA A 182 3.43 13.30 -11.81
C ALA A 182 4.43 14.46 -11.94
#